data_AF-A0A8S0G3D6-F1
#
_entry.id   AF-A0A8S0G3D6-F1
#
_cell.length_a   1.000
_cell.length_b   1.000
_cell.length_c   1.000
_cell.angle_alpha   90.00
_cell.angle_beta   90.00
_cell.angle_gamma   90.00
#
_symmetry.space_group_name_H-M   'P 1'
#
loop_
_entity.id
_entity.type
_entity.pdbx_description
1 polymer ?
#
loop_
_entity_poly.entity_id
_entity_poly.type
_entity_poly.pdbx_seq_one_letter_code
_entity_poly.pdbx_strand_id
1 'polypeptide(L)'
;MMPAWSCVVSSAISADNPEIVAAHEARIPVIRRAEMLAELMRFRHGIAIAGTHGKTTTTAMVSSIYAEAGLDPTFVNGGLVKAAGVHARLGHGRYLIAEADESDASFLHLQPMVAIVTNIEADHMDTYQGDFENLKQTFINFLHNLPFYGRAVMCVDDPVIRELLPRVGRTDHDLRLQRRCRRACRRLSADWPAGALYAAAPGQRADARHPECARSS
;
A
#
# COMPACT_ATOMS: atom_id res chain seq x y z
N MET A 1 16.09 -22.43 22.47
CA MET A 1 15.13 -21.33 22.22
C MET A 1 13.93 -21.96 21.54
N MET A 2 12.78 -22.07 22.21
CA MET A 2 11.59 -22.64 21.56
C MET A 2 11.13 -21.70 20.43
N PRO A 3 10.64 -22.21 19.28
CA PRO A 3 10.09 -21.35 18.25
C PRO A 3 8.88 -20.60 18.82
N ALA A 4 8.77 -19.31 18.54
CA ALA A 4 7.59 -18.53 18.90
C ALA A 4 6.47 -18.86 17.90
N TRP A 5 5.60 -19.80 18.27
CA TRP A 5 4.40 -20.14 17.51
C TRP A 5 3.27 -19.17 17.89
N SER A 6 2.41 -18.82 16.92
CA SER A 6 1.22 -18.00 17.14
C SER A 6 0.02 -18.62 16.42
N CYS A 7 -1.17 -18.53 17.00
CA CYS A 7 -2.42 -18.88 16.36
C CYS A 7 -2.97 -17.64 15.63
N VAL A 8 -3.33 -17.74 14.36
CA VAL A 8 -3.87 -16.61 13.58
C VAL A 8 -5.34 -16.85 13.28
N VAL A 9 -6.19 -15.94 13.71
CA VAL A 9 -7.65 -16.09 13.61
C VAL A 9 -8.28 -15.08 12.66
N SER A 10 -9.31 -15.55 11.96
CA SER A 10 -10.21 -14.74 11.15
C SER A 10 -11.31 -14.14 12.03
N SER A 11 -11.85 -12.98 11.65
CA SER A 11 -13.00 -12.35 12.32
C SER A 11 -14.26 -13.22 12.39
N ALA A 12 -14.37 -14.24 11.52
CA ALA A 12 -15.49 -15.17 11.49
C ALA A 12 -15.38 -16.34 12.49
N ILE A 13 -14.28 -16.47 13.22
CA ILE A 13 -14.06 -17.58 14.16
C ILE A 13 -14.49 -17.16 15.57
N SER A 14 -15.38 -17.95 16.17
CA SER A 14 -15.81 -17.75 17.57
C SER A 14 -14.65 -17.98 18.54
N ALA A 15 -14.63 -17.22 19.64
CA ALA A 15 -13.68 -17.39 20.73
C ALA A 15 -13.74 -18.78 21.39
N ASP A 16 -14.90 -19.45 21.29
CA ASP A 16 -15.12 -20.80 21.85
C ASP A 16 -14.57 -21.93 20.95
N ASN A 17 -13.89 -21.58 19.84
CA ASN A 17 -13.26 -22.57 18.99
C ASN A 17 -12.22 -23.39 19.80
N PRO A 18 -12.27 -24.73 19.77
CA PRO A 18 -11.38 -25.58 20.57
C PRO A 18 -9.89 -25.32 20.28
N GLU A 19 -9.52 -24.89 19.07
CA GLU A 19 -8.14 -24.51 18.72
C GLU A 19 -7.70 -23.22 19.42
N ILE A 20 -8.60 -22.24 19.59
CA ILE A 20 -8.34 -20.98 20.30
C ILE A 20 -8.23 -21.25 21.79
N VAL A 21 -9.14 -22.05 22.35
CA VAL A 21 -9.11 -22.46 23.76
C VAL A 21 -7.81 -23.18 24.07
N ALA A 22 -7.43 -24.18 23.25
CA ALA A 22 -6.16 -24.89 23.40
C ALA A 22 -4.94 -23.97 23.26
N ALA A 23 -4.96 -22.99 22.34
CA ALA A 23 -3.89 -22.01 22.21
C ALA A 23 -3.76 -21.16 23.48
N HIS A 24 -4.87 -20.72 24.08
CA HIS A 24 -4.86 -19.98 25.34
C HIS A 24 -4.35 -20.82 26.51
N GLU A 25 -4.79 -22.08 26.64
CA GLU A 25 -4.30 -23.02 27.67
C GLU A 25 -2.79 -23.25 27.55
N ALA A 26 -2.29 -23.36 26.32
CA ALA A 26 -0.87 -23.50 26.02
C ALA A 26 -0.07 -22.18 26.09
N ARG A 27 -0.72 -21.05 26.41
CA ARG A 27 -0.13 -19.69 26.40
C ARG A 27 0.48 -19.29 25.06
N ILE A 28 -0.08 -19.80 23.96
CA ILE A 28 0.25 -19.42 22.60
C ILE A 28 -0.55 -18.14 22.27
N PRO A 29 0.10 -17.07 21.78
CA PRO A 29 -0.59 -15.84 21.41
C PRO A 29 -1.57 -16.08 20.25
N VAL A 30 -2.79 -15.58 20.41
CA VAL A 30 -3.84 -15.57 19.38
C VAL A 30 -3.87 -14.18 18.76
N ILE A 31 -3.52 -14.07 17.48
CA ILE A 31 -3.34 -12.80 16.75
C ILE A 31 -4.43 -12.71 15.68
N ARG A 32 -5.03 -11.53 15.51
CA ARG A 32 -6.00 -11.33 14.42
C ARG A 32 -5.28 -11.31 13.09
N ARG A 33 -5.93 -11.81 12.02
CA ARG A 33 -5.37 -11.76 10.66
C ARG A 33 -4.89 -10.37 10.23
N ALA A 34 -5.65 -9.34 10.58
CA ALA A 34 -5.34 -7.93 10.36
C ALA A 34 -4.03 -7.50 11.04
N GLU A 35 -3.84 -7.89 12.30
CA GLU A 35 -2.64 -7.60 13.08
C GLU A 35 -1.42 -8.36 12.53
N MET A 36 -1.60 -9.59 12.06
CA MET A 36 -0.53 -10.35 11.42
C MET A 36 -0.01 -9.65 10.15
N LEU A 37 -0.88 -9.02 9.35
CA LEU A 37 -0.43 -8.23 8.19
C LEU A 37 0.41 -7.01 8.61
N ALA A 38 0.01 -6.33 9.68
CA ALA A 38 0.79 -5.25 10.25
C ALA A 38 2.17 -5.73 10.74
N GLU A 39 2.24 -6.90 11.38
CA GLU A 39 3.50 -7.51 11.79
C GLU A 39 4.39 -7.85 10.59
N LEU A 40 3.84 -8.34 9.48
CA LEU A 40 4.61 -8.58 8.25
C LEU A 40 5.27 -7.30 7.72
N MET A 41 4.60 -6.14 7.83
CA MET A 41 5.21 -4.86 7.47
C MET A 41 6.41 -4.48 8.34
N ARG A 42 6.45 -4.90 9.61
CA ARG A 42 7.58 -4.61 10.50
C ARG A 42 8.87 -5.35 10.10
N PHE A 43 8.75 -6.51 9.46
CA PHE A 43 9.88 -7.33 9.03
C PHE A 43 10.32 -7.08 7.58
N ARG A 44 9.73 -6.09 6.92
CA ARG A 44 9.99 -5.72 5.52
C ARG A 44 10.11 -4.20 5.41
N HIS A 45 10.63 -3.73 4.29
CA HIS A 45 10.54 -2.32 3.94
C HIS A 45 9.12 -2.04 3.41
N GLY A 46 8.19 -1.77 4.34
CA GLY A 46 6.77 -1.60 4.07
C GLY A 46 6.45 -0.29 3.34
N ILE A 47 5.69 -0.37 2.25
CA ILE A 47 5.15 0.75 1.50
C ILE A 47 3.62 0.64 1.56
N ALA A 48 2.97 1.57 2.26
CA ALA A 48 1.53 1.62 2.37
C ALA A 48 0.93 2.65 1.42
N ILE A 49 -0.12 2.29 0.69
CA ILE A 49 -0.79 3.14 -0.29
C ILE A 49 -2.22 3.36 0.16
N ALA A 50 -2.48 4.56 0.68
CA ALA A 50 -3.74 4.99 1.27
C ALA A 50 -4.41 6.09 0.44
N GLY A 51 -5.66 6.37 0.79
CA GLY A 51 -6.51 7.40 0.19
C GLY A 51 -7.78 6.81 -0.40
N THR A 52 -8.82 7.61 -0.59
CA THR A 52 -10.14 7.07 -0.95
C THR A 52 -10.12 6.39 -2.32
N HIS A 53 -9.57 7.06 -3.34
CA HIS A 53 -9.48 6.55 -4.71
C HIS A 53 -8.04 6.32 -5.15
N GLY A 54 -7.86 5.39 -6.10
CA GLY A 54 -6.60 5.17 -6.79
C GLY A 54 -5.60 4.25 -6.07
N LYS A 55 -5.93 3.72 -4.88
CA LYS A 55 -5.10 2.79 -4.11
C LYS A 55 -4.59 1.62 -4.96
N THR A 56 -5.50 0.91 -5.64
CA THR A 56 -5.16 -0.27 -6.44
C THR A 56 -4.31 0.02 -7.66
N THR A 57 -4.66 1.07 -8.41
CA THR A 57 -3.87 1.47 -9.58
C THR A 57 -2.47 1.91 -9.17
N THR A 58 -2.34 2.70 -8.10
CA THR A 58 -1.04 3.12 -7.58
C THR A 58 -0.24 1.93 -7.05
N THR A 59 -0.88 0.98 -6.35
CA THR A 59 -0.23 -0.24 -5.85
C THR A 59 0.31 -1.10 -6.99
N ALA A 60 -0.47 -1.31 -8.04
CA ALA A 60 -0.04 -2.02 -9.22
C ALA A 60 1.14 -1.31 -9.91
N MET A 61 1.09 0.02 -10.05
CA MET A 61 2.15 0.81 -10.67
C MET A 61 3.47 0.75 -9.88
N VAL A 62 3.41 0.97 -8.56
CA VAL A 62 4.61 0.89 -7.69
C VAL A 62 5.19 -0.53 -7.70
N SER A 63 4.33 -1.55 -7.62
CA SER A 63 4.76 -2.95 -7.65
C SER A 63 5.44 -3.31 -8.98
N SER A 64 4.89 -2.83 -10.10
CA SER A 64 5.48 -3.03 -11.43
C SER A 64 6.86 -2.37 -11.54
N ILE A 65 7.01 -1.11 -11.11
CA ILE A 65 8.31 -0.41 -11.10
C ILE A 65 9.36 -1.19 -10.29
N TYR A 66 8.99 -1.71 -9.12
CA TYR A 66 9.90 -2.49 -8.28
C TYR A 66 10.24 -3.85 -8.89
N ALA A 67 9.29 -4.50 -9.56
CA ALA A 67 9.52 -5.75 -10.27
C ALA A 67 10.48 -5.56 -11.45
N GLU A 68 10.27 -4.53 -12.28
CA GLU A 68 11.15 -4.17 -13.40
C GLU A 68 12.55 -3.77 -12.94
N ALA A 69 12.67 -3.17 -11.74
CA ALA A 69 13.96 -2.89 -11.12
C ALA A 69 14.65 -4.13 -10.53
N GLY A 70 14.08 -5.33 -10.68
CA GLY A 70 14.63 -6.58 -10.14
C GLY A 70 14.57 -6.70 -8.62
N LEU A 71 13.71 -5.92 -7.95
CA LEU A 71 13.60 -5.88 -6.48
C LEU A 71 12.61 -6.91 -5.91
N ASP A 72 11.87 -7.61 -6.78
CA ASP A 72 10.91 -8.69 -6.48
C ASP A 72 10.03 -8.43 -5.24
N PRO A 73 9.19 -7.37 -5.25
CA PRO A 73 8.40 -6.99 -4.08
C PRO A 73 7.31 -8.03 -3.80
N THR A 74 6.97 -8.18 -2.51
CA THR A 74 5.66 -8.71 -2.13
C THR A 74 4.63 -7.60 -2.26
N PHE A 75 3.46 -7.86 -2.83
CA PHE A 75 2.36 -6.90 -2.81
C PHE A 75 1.02 -7.49 -2.38
N VAL A 76 0.17 -6.67 -1.77
CA VAL A 76 -1.13 -7.04 -1.20
C VAL A 76 -2.18 -5.98 -1.55
N ASN A 77 -3.24 -6.38 -2.24
CA ASN A 77 -4.39 -5.53 -2.51
C ASN A 77 -5.56 -5.91 -1.57
N GLY A 78 -6.19 -4.94 -0.91
CA GLY A 78 -7.40 -5.14 -0.10
C GLY A 78 -7.28 -5.97 1.19
N GLY A 79 -6.22 -5.79 1.99
CA GLY A 79 -6.13 -6.35 3.37
C GLY A 79 -6.09 -7.87 3.50
N LEU A 80 -6.16 -8.62 2.38
CA LEU A 80 -6.18 -10.07 2.35
C LEU A 80 -5.12 -10.58 1.37
N VAL A 81 -4.12 -11.29 1.90
CA VAL A 81 -3.24 -12.15 1.10
C VAL A 81 -4.05 -13.36 0.63
N LYS A 82 -4.93 -13.18 -0.36
CA LYS A 82 -5.64 -14.29 -0.99
C LYS A 82 -4.70 -14.97 -1.98
N ALA A 83 -4.11 -16.08 -1.55
CA ALA A 83 -3.35 -16.97 -2.41
C ALA A 83 -4.31 -17.76 -3.32
N ALA A 84 -4.83 -17.13 -4.36
CA ALA A 84 -5.38 -17.78 -5.56
C ALA A 84 -5.78 -16.70 -6.60
N GLY A 85 -4.81 -16.31 -7.45
CA GLY A 85 -5.08 -15.69 -8.75
C GLY A 85 -5.32 -14.16 -8.79
N VAL A 86 -4.23 -13.38 -8.66
CA VAL A 86 -4.07 -11.96 -9.08
C VAL A 86 -4.45 -10.80 -8.12
N HIS A 87 -4.58 -11.01 -6.80
CA HIS A 87 -4.70 -9.90 -5.82
C HIS A 87 -3.58 -9.79 -4.77
N ALA A 88 -2.64 -10.73 -4.78
CA ALA A 88 -1.41 -10.65 -3.98
C ALA A 88 -0.32 -11.50 -4.64
N ARG A 89 0.94 -11.07 -4.51
CA ARG A 89 2.14 -11.84 -4.90
C ARG A 89 3.11 -11.84 -3.74
N LEU A 90 3.56 -13.03 -3.34
CA LEU A 90 4.67 -13.19 -2.42
C LEU A 90 5.98 -13.14 -3.21
N GLY A 91 6.72 -12.06 -3.04
CA GLY A 91 8.07 -11.88 -3.56
C GLY A 91 9.13 -12.26 -2.52
N HIS A 92 10.34 -12.53 -2.96
CA HIS A 92 11.48 -12.83 -2.09
C HIS A 92 12.26 -11.58 -1.69
N GLY A 93 11.92 -10.43 -2.29
CA GLY A 93 12.52 -9.15 -2.01
C GLY A 93 12.23 -8.63 -0.60
N ARG A 94 12.95 -7.56 -0.24
CA ARG A 94 12.82 -6.90 1.07
C ARG A 94 11.58 -6.00 1.17
N TYR A 95 10.90 -5.74 0.06
CA TYR A 95 9.80 -4.78 -0.02
C TYR A 95 8.44 -5.46 0.13
N LEU A 96 7.57 -4.84 0.90
CA LEU A 96 6.16 -5.20 1.03
C LEU A 96 5.32 -3.98 0.66
N ILE A 97 4.57 -4.06 -0.42
CA ILE A 97 3.70 -2.98 -0.89
C ILE A 97 2.26 -3.37 -0.58
N ALA A 98 1.53 -2.56 0.19
CA ALA A 98 0.15 -2.88 0.52
C ALA A 98 -0.77 -1.68 0.32
N GLU A 99 -1.96 -1.95 -0.17
CA GLU A 99 -3.08 -1.03 -0.05
C GLU A 99 -3.46 -0.88 1.43
N ALA A 100 -3.69 0.36 1.84
CA ALA A 100 -4.16 0.72 3.17
C ALA A 100 -5.55 1.34 3.02
N ASP A 101 -6.57 0.57 3.35
CA ASP A 101 -7.97 0.98 3.27
C ASP A 101 -8.41 1.60 4.60
N GLU A 102 -8.85 2.84 4.56
CA GLU A 102 -9.34 3.59 5.71
C GLU A 102 -10.59 2.98 6.34
N SER A 103 -11.37 2.16 5.62
CA SER A 103 -12.54 1.48 6.19
C SER A 103 -12.17 0.22 7.00
N ASP A 104 -10.93 -0.28 6.87
CA ASP A 104 -10.48 -1.50 7.52
C ASP A 104 -9.94 -1.23 8.92
N ALA A 105 -10.34 -2.05 9.90
CA ALA A 105 -9.85 -1.96 11.28
C ALA A 105 -8.32 -2.10 11.42
N SER A 106 -7.66 -2.69 10.42
CA SER A 106 -6.20 -2.84 10.34
C SER A 106 -5.46 -1.57 9.94
N PHE A 107 -6.15 -0.55 9.42
CA PHE A 107 -5.53 0.66 8.86
C PHE A 107 -4.53 1.32 9.81
N LEU A 108 -4.94 1.53 11.07
CA LEU A 108 -4.11 2.15 12.10
C LEU A 108 -3.08 1.19 12.72
N HIS A 109 -3.13 -0.10 12.40
CA HIS A 109 -2.14 -1.06 12.86
C HIS A 109 -0.93 -1.14 11.91
N LEU A 110 -1.07 -0.68 10.66
CA LEU A 110 0.03 -0.70 9.68
C LEU A 110 1.21 0.14 10.17
N GLN A 111 2.42 -0.44 10.04
CA GLN A 111 3.70 0.17 10.41
C GLN A 111 4.60 0.33 9.17
N PRO A 112 4.25 1.23 8.23
CA PRO A 112 5.04 1.40 7.01
C PRO A 112 6.36 2.13 7.24
N MET A 113 7.29 1.95 6.30
CA MET A 113 8.47 2.80 6.12
C MET A 113 8.19 3.98 5.19
N VAL A 114 7.28 3.79 4.24
CA VAL A 114 6.80 4.81 3.31
C VAL A 114 5.28 4.74 3.25
N ALA A 115 4.61 5.89 3.40
CA ALA A 115 3.16 5.99 3.18
C ALA A 115 2.88 6.92 2.00
N ILE A 116 1.99 6.52 1.11
CA ILE A 116 1.49 7.32 0.00
C ILE A 116 0.03 7.63 0.26
N VAL A 117 -0.38 8.89 0.19
CA VAL A 117 -1.79 9.31 0.34
C VAL A 117 -2.23 10.01 -0.95
N THR A 118 -3.17 9.40 -1.67
CA THR A 118 -3.62 9.86 -2.99
C THR A 118 -4.67 10.97 -2.95
N ASN A 119 -5.69 10.83 -2.09
CA ASN A 119 -6.78 11.78 -1.85
C ASN A 119 -7.51 11.39 -0.56
N ILE A 120 -8.31 12.31 0.00
CA ILE A 120 -9.17 12.06 1.16
C ILE A 120 -10.56 12.64 0.87
N GLU A 121 -11.54 11.77 0.67
CA GLU A 121 -12.93 12.14 0.44
C GLU A 121 -13.85 11.57 1.53
N ALA A 122 -15.05 12.14 1.66
CA ALA A 122 -16.04 11.70 2.63
C ALA A 122 -16.76 10.43 2.16
N ASP A 123 -16.00 9.36 1.93
CA ASP A 123 -16.51 8.02 1.67
C ASP A 123 -16.38 7.16 2.94
N HIS A 124 -17.16 6.08 3.04
CA HIS A 124 -17.12 5.15 4.17
C HIS A 124 -17.31 5.81 5.57
N MET A 125 -18.04 6.93 5.61
CA MET A 125 -18.24 7.78 6.80
C MET A 125 -18.90 7.06 7.99
N ASP A 126 -19.63 5.97 7.74
CA ASP A 126 -20.19 5.11 8.79
C ASP A 126 -19.11 4.58 9.74
N THR A 127 -17.91 4.31 9.21
CA THR A 127 -16.73 3.88 9.99
C THR A 127 -16.24 4.97 10.96
N TYR A 128 -16.58 6.22 10.66
CA TYR A 128 -16.10 7.43 11.33
C TYR A 128 -17.19 8.19 12.07
N GLN A 129 -18.29 7.50 12.40
CA GLN A 129 -19.45 8.08 13.11
C GLN A 129 -20.11 9.24 12.34
N GLY A 130 -19.94 9.28 11.01
CA GLY A 130 -20.45 10.36 10.17
C GLY A 130 -19.65 11.66 10.25
N ASP A 131 -18.49 11.69 10.92
CA ASP A 131 -17.68 12.90 11.09
C ASP A 131 -16.41 12.88 10.22
N PHE A 132 -16.27 13.90 9.37
CA PHE A 132 -15.16 14.02 8.43
C PHE A 132 -13.86 14.41 9.14
N GLU A 133 -13.94 15.10 10.28
CA GLU A 133 -12.75 15.39 11.09
C GLU A 133 -12.19 14.13 11.73
N ASN A 134 -13.04 13.15 12.07
CA ASN A 134 -12.58 11.83 12.54
C ASN A 134 -11.81 11.09 11.44
N LEU A 135 -12.28 11.15 10.19
CA LEU A 135 -11.56 10.59 9.05
C LEU A 135 -10.21 11.27 8.85
N LYS A 136 -10.17 12.61 8.81
CA LYS A 136 -8.93 13.39 8.70
C LYS A 136 -7.95 13.05 9.82
N GLN A 137 -8.43 12.96 11.06
CA GLN A 137 -7.60 12.62 12.21
C GLN A 137 -7.07 11.19 12.11
N THR A 138 -7.83 10.27 11.53
CA THR A 138 -7.40 8.89 11.27
C THR A 138 -6.24 8.85 10.27
N PHE A 139 -6.30 9.63 9.18
CA PHE A 139 -5.17 9.78 8.26
C PHE A 139 -3.93 10.38 8.93
N ILE A 140 -4.10 11.36 9.83
CA ILE A 140 -2.98 11.91 10.61
C ILE A 140 -2.35 10.83 11.51
N ASN A 141 -3.18 10.07 12.23
CA ASN A 141 -2.72 9.00 13.10
C ASN A 141 -1.97 7.92 12.30
N PHE A 142 -2.49 7.53 11.14
CA PHE A 142 -1.81 6.62 10.20
C PHE A 142 -0.44 7.16 9.76
N LEU A 143 -0.34 8.45 9.41
CA LEU A 143 0.94 9.08 9.05
C LEU A 143 1.91 9.20 10.24
N HIS A 144 1.41 9.21 11.47
CA HIS A 144 2.25 9.16 12.67
C HIS A 144 2.81 7.76 12.96
N ASN A 145 2.26 6.69 12.38
CA ASN A 145 2.85 5.34 12.51
C ASN A 145 4.17 5.18 11.75
N LEU A 146 4.43 6.01 10.75
CA LEU A 146 5.73 6.04 10.08
C LEU A 146 6.82 6.40 11.10
N PRO A 147 8.00 5.76 11.08
CA PRO A 147 9.11 6.18 11.95
C PRO A 147 9.60 7.59 11.57
N PHE A 148 10.42 8.21 12.43
CA PHE A 148 10.97 9.57 12.19
C PHE A 148 11.80 9.66 10.90
N TYR A 149 12.39 8.54 10.46
CA TYR A 149 13.14 8.41 9.20
C TYR A 149 12.28 7.87 8.04
N GLY A 150 10.99 7.61 8.28
CA GLY A 150 10.03 7.20 7.27
C GLY A 150 9.58 8.37 6.39
N ARG A 151 9.01 8.06 5.23
CA ARG A 151 8.62 9.06 4.22
C ARG A 151 7.11 9.10 4.00
N ALA A 152 6.54 10.30 3.89
CA ALA A 152 5.12 10.51 3.59
C ALA A 152 4.97 11.20 2.23
N VAL A 153 4.51 10.47 1.21
CA VAL A 153 4.25 11.01 -0.13
C VAL A 153 2.79 11.43 -0.22
N MET A 154 2.54 12.73 -0.26
CA MET A 154 1.18 13.30 -0.17
C MET A 154 0.80 14.07 -1.43
N CYS A 155 -0.38 13.76 -1.99
CA CYS A 155 -0.91 14.43 -3.18
C CYS A 155 -1.49 15.81 -2.83
N VAL A 156 -0.68 16.87 -2.93
CA VAL A 156 -1.10 18.23 -2.56
C VAL A 156 -2.13 18.88 -3.50
N ASP A 157 -2.46 18.21 -4.60
CA ASP A 157 -3.52 18.65 -5.51
C ASP A 157 -4.89 18.47 -4.83
N ASP A 158 -5.00 17.53 -3.89
CA ASP A 158 -6.14 17.38 -2.99
C ASP A 158 -6.13 18.49 -1.91
N PRO A 159 -7.25 19.24 -1.74
CA PRO A 159 -7.33 20.35 -0.80
C PRO A 159 -7.31 19.90 0.67
N VAL A 160 -7.88 18.74 0.98
CA VAL A 160 -7.89 18.16 2.33
C VAL A 160 -6.48 17.77 2.73
N ILE A 161 -5.77 17.06 1.86
CA ILE A 161 -4.35 16.71 2.09
C ILE A 161 -3.52 17.97 2.34
N ARG A 162 -3.74 19.04 1.55
CA ARG A 162 -3.03 20.32 1.71
C ARG A 162 -3.31 20.97 3.06
N GLU A 163 -4.55 20.91 3.53
CA GLU A 163 -4.97 21.38 4.85
C GLU A 163 -4.28 20.60 5.98
N LEU A 164 -4.08 19.29 5.81
CA LEU A 164 -3.49 18.43 6.85
C LEU A 164 -1.96 18.54 6.96
N LEU A 165 -1.26 19.04 5.93
CA LEU A 165 0.22 19.10 5.92
C LEU A 165 0.85 19.68 7.21
N PRO A 166 0.37 20.82 7.77
CA PRO A 166 0.96 21.38 8.98
C PRO A 166 0.79 20.50 10.22
N ARG A 167 -0.21 19.60 10.23
CA ARG A 167 -0.56 18.74 11.37
C ARG A 167 0.29 17.46 11.44
N VAL A 168 0.93 17.06 10.33
CA VAL A 168 1.70 15.81 10.23
C VAL A 168 3.12 15.96 10.80
N GLY A 169 3.61 17.19 10.98
CA GLY A 169 4.88 17.47 11.68
C GLY A 169 6.13 16.87 11.03
N ARG A 170 6.08 16.54 9.73
CA ARG A 170 7.21 16.01 8.95
C ARG A 170 7.81 17.08 8.05
N THR A 171 9.12 17.02 7.83
CA THR A 171 9.89 17.99 7.04
C THR A 171 9.46 18.05 5.57
N ASP A 172 9.51 19.24 4.95
CA ASP A 172 9.11 19.48 3.54
C ASP A 172 9.80 18.57 2.51
N HIS A 173 10.99 18.05 2.81
CA HIS A 173 11.69 17.10 1.93
C HIS A 173 11.03 15.71 1.87
N ASP A 174 10.24 15.36 2.89
CA ASP A 174 9.45 14.12 2.94
C ASP A 174 8.20 14.23 2.08
N LEU A 175 7.63 15.45 1.98
CA LEU A 175 6.46 15.81 1.19
C LEU A 175 6.84 16.09 -0.27
N ARG A 176 7.22 15.07 -1.04
CA ARG A 176 7.50 15.28 -2.49
C ARG A 176 6.21 15.61 -3.24
N LEU A 177 5.96 16.91 -3.41
CA LEU A 177 4.87 17.51 -4.19
C LEU A 177 4.84 17.01 -5.65
N GLN A 178 3.66 16.53 -6.08
CA GLN A 178 3.37 16.12 -7.46
C GLN A 178 3.39 17.23 -8.53
N ARG A 179 3.78 18.48 -8.22
CA ARG A 179 3.86 19.55 -9.24
C ARG A 179 4.79 19.18 -10.42
N ARG A 180 5.73 18.24 -10.24
CA ARG A 180 6.61 17.71 -11.30
C ARG A 180 6.16 16.42 -11.97
N CYS A 181 5.19 15.67 -11.42
CA CYS A 181 4.85 14.34 -11.94
C CYS A 181 4.18 14.39 -13.32
N ARG A 182 3.41 15.45 -13.63
CA ARG A 182 2.85 15.65 -15.00
C ARG A 182 3.92 15.77 -16.10
N ARG A 183 5.11 16.31 -15.79
CA ARG A 183 6.22 16.42 -16.76
C ARG A 183 7.11 15.18 -16.77
N ALA A 184 7.32 14.54 -15.61
CA ALA A 184 8.11 13.31 -15.52
C ALA A 184 7.38 12.10 -16.14
N CYS A 185 6.06 11.98 -15.96
CA CYS A 185 5.27 10.91 -16.56
C CYS A 185 5.22 11.01 -18.11
N ARG A 186 5.22 12.24 -18.67
CA ARG A 186 5.36 12.47 -20.12
C ARG A 186 6.76 12.15 -20.68
N ARG A 187 7.81 12.18 -19.85
CA ARG A 187 9.16 11.74 -20.25
C ARG A 187 9.31 10.22 -20.14
N LEU A 188 8.69 9.60 -19.13
CA LEU A 188 8.70 8.14 -18.96
C LEU A 188 7.89 7.40 -20.03
N SER A 189 6.92 8.05 -20.67
CA SER A 189 6.22 7.48 -21.83
C SER A 189 7.04 7.52 -23.13
N ALA A 190 8.15 8.25 -23.18
CA ALA A 190 8.97 8.42 -24.39
C ALA A 190 10.13 7.40 -24.48
N ASP A 191 10.55 6.83 -23.35
CA ASP A 191 11.73 5.94 -23.26
C ASP A 191 11.38 4.49 -22.92
N TRP A 192 10.10 4.10 -22.99
CA TRP A 192 9.69 2.70 -22.75
C TRP A 192 9.90 1.86 -24.02
N PRO A 193 10.83 0.89 -24.05
CA PRO A 193 10.92 -0.04 -25.17
C PRO A 193 9.60 -0.82 -25.27
N ALA A 194 8.97 -0.76 -26.44
CA ALA A 194 7.74 -1.48 -26.72
C ALA A 194 7.95 -2.99 -26.59
N GLY A 195 7.58 -3.56 -25.44
CA GLY A 195 7.74 -5.00 -25.22
C GLY A 195 7.62 -5.50 -23.79
N ALA A 196 6.66 -5.05 -22.98
CA ALA A 196 6.29 -5.75 -21.74
C ALA A 196 4.85 -5.45 -21.31
N LEU A 197 3.94 -6.31 -21.80
CA LEU A 197 2.63 -6.70 -21.26
C LEU A 197 1.52 -5.63 -21.11
N TYR A 198 0.72 -5.56 -22.18
CA TYR A 198 -0.66 -5.12 -22.21
C TYR A 198 -1.57 -5.99 -21.31
N ALA A 199 -2.50 -5.35 -20.59
CA ALA A 199 -3.83 -5.91 -20.39
C ALA A 199 -4.76 -5.28 -21.45
N ALA A 200 -5.24 -6.08 -22.41
CA ALA A 200 -6.07 -5.62 -23.52
C ALA A 200 -7.53 -6.11 -23.38
N ALA A 201 -8.47 -5.27 -23.83
CA ALA A 201 -9.78 -5.62 -24.37
C ALA A 201 -10.15 -4.55 -25.45
N PRO A 202 -11.01 -4.84 -26.45
CA PRO A 202 -10.61 -5.25 -27.79
C PRO A 202 -10.72 -4.15 -28.87
N GLY A 203 -9.87 -4.26 -29.89
CA GLY A 203 -10.11 -3.69 -31.22
C GLY A 203 -9.26 -2.48 -31.59
N GLN A 204 -8.00 -2.71 -31.98
CA GLN A 204 -7.31 -2.01 -33.08
C GLN A 204 -5.91 -2.63 -33.30
N ARG A 205 -5.56 -2.90 -34.57
CA ARG A 205 -4.33 -3.59 -34.99
C ARG A 205 -3.12 -2.66 -34.92
N ALA A 206 -1.98 -3.19 -34.43
CA ALA A 206 -0.68 -2.54 -34.50
C ALA A 206 0.01 -2.81 -35.86
N ASP A 207 0.62 -1.79 -36.47
CA ASP A 207 1.66 -1.94 -37.50
C ASP A 207 2.97 -1.41 -36.92
N ALA A 208 4.00 -2.26 -36.93
CA ALA A 208 5.30 -2.04 -36.30
C ALA A 208 6.38 -2.09 -37.38
N ARG A 209 6.87 -0.93 -37.84
CA ARG A 209 8.10 -0.84 -38.62
C ARG A 209 8.87 0.45 -38.30
N HIS A 210 10.18 0.26 -38.08
CA HIS A 210 11.31 1.17 -38.26
C HIS A 210 12.02 1.82 -37.04
N PRO A 211 13.35 2.04 -37.13
CA PRO A 211 14.33 1.52 -36.16
C PRO A 211 15.40 2.56 -35.80
N GLU A 212 15.36 3.18 -34.63
CA GLU A 212 16.45 4.09 -34.23
C GLU A 212 16.78 3.96 -32.75
N CYS A 213 17.10 2.71 -32.39
CA CYS A 213 18.03 2.41 -31.30
C CYS A 213 19.46 2.64 -31.83
N ALA A 214 19.87 3.90 -32.02
CA ALA A 214 21.27 4.26 -32.26
C ALA A 214 21.44 5.79 -32.18
N ARG A 215 21.73 6.30 -30.99
CA ARG A 215 22.78 7.32 -30.72
C ARG A 215 22.65 7.84 -29.29
N SER A 216 23.54 7.30 -28.46
CA SER A 216 23.96 7.76 -27.15
C SER A 216 24.73 9.08 -27.21
N SER A 217 24.34 10.06 -26.39
CA SER A 217 25.20 10.94 -25.58
C SER A 217 24.39 12.08 -24.98
#